data_AF-A0A522AH14-F1
#
_entry.id   AF-A0A522AH14-F1
#
_cell.length_a   1.000
_cell.length_b   1.000
_cell.length_c   1.000
_cell.angle_alpha   90.00
_cell.angle_beta   90.00
_cell.angle_gamma   90.00
#
_symmetry.space_group_name_H-M   'P 1'
#
loop_
_entity.id
_entity.type
_entity.pdbx_description
1 polymer ?
#
loop_
_entity_poly.entity_id
_entity_poly.type
_entity_poly.pdbx_seq_one_letter_code
_entity_poly.pdbx_strand_id
1 'polypeptide(L)'
;MKTKYTLFRRGEMFYMQDSATGKQTSLRTKDETEAVSLLEARNAAQRQPVLNLHLARAYLTASDPAFVERTWGVVMEQMQSRGKESSRERYESVF
;
A
#
# COMPACT_ATOMS: atom_id res chain seq x y z
N MET A 1 20.90 16.80 -0.35
CA MET A 1 20.02 15.81 -1.04
C MET A 1 18.76 16.52 -1.51
N LYS A 2 18.36 16.36 -2.78
CA LYS A 2 17.05 16.83 -3.23
C LYS A 2 15.97 15.82 -2.80
N THR A 3 14.95 16.28 -2.09
CA THR A 3 13.75 15.47 -1.80
C THR A 3 12.94 15.29 -3.07
N LYS A 4 12.34 14.11 -3.26
CA LYS A 4 11.52 13.83 -4.45
C LYS A 4 10.22 14.61 -4.40
N TYR A 5 9.61 14.68 -3.22
CA TYR A 5 8.35 15.39 -3.00
C TYR A 5 8.58 16.71 -2.27
N THR A 6 7.90 17.75 -2.74
CA THR A 6 7.81 19.07 -2.09
C THR A 6 6.38 19.33 -1.60
N LEU A 7 6.25 20.11 -0.53
CA LEU A 7 4.96 20.47 0.07
C LEU A 7 4.48 21.82 -0.48
N PHE A 8 3.18 21.93 -0.73
CA PHE A 8 2.53 23.20 -0.98
C PHE A 8 1.06 23.14 -0.53
N ARG A 9 0.42 24.31 -0.45
CA ARG A 9 -0.98 24.44 -0.02
C ARG A 9 -1.82 25.05 -1.13
N ARG A 10 -3.03 24.52 -1.33
CA ARG A 10 -4.05 25.10 -2.23
C ARG A 10 -5.36 25.25 -1.46
N GLY A 11 -5.74 26.50 -1.19
CA GLY A 11 -6.84 26.80 -0.26
C GLY A 11 -6.48 26.35 1.14
N GLU A 12 -7.30 25.49 1.74
CA GLU A 12 -7.05 24.93 3.07
C GLU A 12 -6.30 23.60 3.05
N MET A 13 -6.21 22.94 1.89
CA MET A 13 -5.69 21.58 1.80
C MET A 13 -4.21 21.57 1.41
N PHE A 14 -3.44 20.70 2.06
CA PHE A 14 -2.06 20.45 1.70
C PHE A 14 -1.93 19.43 0.56
N TYR A 15 -0.90 19.61 -0.26
CA TYR A 15 -0.57 18.80 -1.41
C TYR A 15 0.93 18.53 -1.44
N MET A 16 1.30 17.39 -2.01
CA MET A 16 2.67 17.09 -2.40
C MET A 16 2.81 17.19 -3.92
N GLN A 17 3.96 17.67 -4.38
CA GLN A 17 4.34 17.65 -5.80
C GLN A 17 5.55 16.76 -6.00
N ASP A 18 5.47 15.86 -6.97
CA ASP A 18 6.62 15.11 -7.45
C ASP A 18 7.53 16.01 -8.29
N SER A 19 8.77 16.19 -7.86
CA SER A 19 9.73 17.09 -8.51
C SER A 19 10.19 16.61 -9.89
N ALA A 20 10.07 15.33 -10.19
CA ALA A 20 10.50 14.76 -11.47
C ALA A 20 9.38 14.80 -12.51
N THR A 21 8.13 14.58 -12.10
CA THR A 21 6.97 14.50 -13.03
C THR A 21 6.05 15.71 -12.98
N GLY A 22 6.19 16.58 -11.97
CA GLY A 22 5.25 17.66 -11.71
C GLY A 22 3.89 17.19 -11.17
N LYS A 23 3.69 15.88 -10.98
CA LYS A 23 2.41 15.33 -10.52
C LYS A 23 2.10 15.84 -9.12
N GLN A 24 0.92 16.45 -8.97
CA GLN A 24 0.41 16.94 -7.69
C GLN A 24 -0.56 15.91 -7.09
N THR A 25 -0.48 15.70 -5.78
CA THR A 25 -1.37 14.79 -5.05
C THR A 25 -1.79 15.44 -3.74
N SER A 26 -3.09 15.46 -3.45
CA SER A 26 -3.58 15.98 -2.17
C SER A 26 -3.16 15.06 -1.02
N LEU A 27 -2.67 15.66 0.06
CA LEU A 27 -2.41 14.97 1.33
C LEU A 27 -3.68 14.81 2.17
N ARG A 28 -4.82 15.36 1.70
CA ARG A 28 -6.14 15.27 2.34
C ARG A 28 -6.18 15.75 3.80
N THR A 29 -5.25 16.61 4.17
CA THR A 29 -5.24 17.28 5.48
C THR A 29 -5.14 18.79 5.34
N LYS A 30 -5.68 19.49 6.34
CA LYS A 30 -5.54 20.94 6.57
C LYS A 30 -4.51 21.26 7.65
N ASP A 31 -4.05 20.24 8.37
CA ASP A 31 -3.06 20.35 9.43
C ASP A 31 -1.65 20.32 8.81
N GLU A 32 -0.88 21.38 9.05
CA GLU A 32 0.48 21.50 8.51
C GLU A 32 1.44 20.46 9.10
N THR A 33 1.31 20.18 10.39
CA THR A 33 2.11 19.18 11.11
C THR A 33 1.88 17.78 10.54
N GLU A 34 0.61 17.43 10.32
CA GLU A 34 0.26 16.16 9.66
C GLU A 34 0.80 16.12 8.23
N ALA A 35 0.67 17.22 7.48
CA ALA A 35 1.13 17.31 6.10
C ALA A 35 2.65 17.13 5.97
N VAL A 36 3.43 17.76 6.86
CA VAL A 36 4.89 17.60 6.92
C VAL A 36 5.26 16.16 7.23
N SER A 37 4.62 15.55 8.24
CA SER A 37 4.85 14.14 8.59
C SER A 37 4.59 13.19 7.42
N LEU A 38 3.48 13.38 6.70
CA LEU A 38 3.14 12.59 5.50
C LEU A 38 4.17 12.76 4.39
N LEU A 39 4.64 13.99 4.15
CA LEU A 39 5.67 14.28 3.15
C LEU A 39 7.01 13.62 3.50
N GLU A 40 7.43 13.71 4.76
CA GLU A 40 8.66 13.12 5.26
C GLU A 40 8.63 11.59 5.14
N ALA A 41 7.54 10.96 5.56
CA ALA A 41 7.33 9.52 5.40
C ALA A 41 7.45 9.08 3.93
N ARG A 42 6.85 9.84 3.01
CA ARG A 42 6.95 9.58 1.56
C ARG A 42 8.37 9.72 1.04
N ASN A 43 9.08 10.76 1.43
CA ASN A 43 10.47 10.99 1.02
C ASN A 43 11.42 9.95 1.62
N ALA A 44 11.21 9.53 2.87
CA ALA A 44 11.98 8.47 3.53
C ALA A 44 11.76 7.13 2.83
N ALA A 45 10.51 6.78 2.54
CA ALA A 45 10.16 5.57 1.80
C ALA A 45 10.81 5.50 0.41
N GLN A 46 10.96 6.64 -0.28
CA GLN A 46 11.65 6.69 -1.58
C GLN A 46 13.17 6.62 -1.47
N ARG A 47 13.74 7.13 -0.38
CA ARG A 47 15.19 7.14 -0.16
C ARG A 47 15.77 5.75 -0.01
N GLN A 48 15.02 4.84 0.64
CA GLN A 48 15.45 3.47 0.92
C GLN A 48 14.33 2.47 0.60
N PRO A 49 14.01 2.24 -0.69
CA PRO A 49 12.91 1.34 -1.08
C PRO A 49 13.08 -0.09 -0.55
N VAL A 50 14.32 -0.54 -0.40
CA VAL A 50 14.67 -1.86 0.15
C VAL A 50 14.17 -2.02 1.58
N LEU A 51 14.18 -0.97 2.41
CA LEU A 51 13.64 -1.05 3.77
C LEU A 51 12.14 -1.29 3.79
N ASN A 52 11.39 -0.64 2.88
CA ASN A 52 9.95 -0.87 2.79
C ASN A 52 9.65 -2.32 2.40
N LEU A 53 10.48 -2.94 1.54
CA LEU A 53 10.34 -4.35 1.18
C LEU A 53 10.57 -5.26 2.39
N HIS A 54 11.60 -4.99 3.19
CA HIS A 54 11.84 -5.75 4.42
C HIS A 54 10.70 -5.60 5.42
N LEU A 55 10.18 -4.38 5.59
CA LEU A 55 9.05 -4.12 6.46
C LEU A 55 7.79 -4.85 6.00
N ALA A 56 7.50 -4.85 4.69
CA ALA A 56 6.38 -5.60 4.12
C ALA A 56 6.51 -7.11 4.37
N ARG A 57 7.71 -7.68 4.19
CA ARG A 57 7.99 -9.09 4.51
C ARG A 57 7.78 -9.40 6.00
N ALA A 58 8.23 -8.51 6.89
CA ALA A 58 8.03 -8.67 8.32
C ALA A 58 6.54 -8.66 8.69
N TYR A 59 5.75 -7.73 8.16
CA TYR A 59 4.31 -7.70 8.36
C TYR A 59 3.61 -8.95 7.83
N LEU A 60 3.96 -9.40 6.62
CA LEU A 60 3.40 -10.63 6.04
C LEU A 60 3.72 -11.84 6.92
N THR A 61 4.97 -12.01 7.34
CA THR A 61 5.40 -13.12 8.20
C THR A 61 4.71 -13.09 9.57
N ALA A 62 4.54 -11.89 10.15
CA ALA A 62 3.87 -11.73 11.45
C ALA A 62 2.36 -12.01 11.36
N SER A 63 1.71 -11.60 10.27
CA SER A 63 0.29 -11.91 10.05
C SER A 63 0.07 -13.39 9.71
N ASP A 64 1.06 -14.00 9.04
CA ASP A 64 0.90 -15.29 8.42
C ASP A 64 2.24 -16.01 8.20
N PRO A 65 2.70 -16.75 9.22
CA PRO A 65 3.97 -17.46 9.14
C PRO A 65 4.01 -18.52 8.01
N ALA A 66 2.86 -19.09 7.66
CA ALA A 66 2.73 -20.12 6.64
C ALA A 66 2.65 -19.54 5.21
N PHE A 67 2.61 -18.21 5.04
CA PHE A 67 2.44 -17.57 3.74
C PHE A 67 3.46 -18.05 2.69
N VAL A 68 4.69 -18.32 3.11
CA VAL A 68 5.78 -18.80 2.22
C VAL A 68 5.52 -20.23 1.70
N GLU A 69 4.78 -21.04 2.46
CA GLU A 69 4.49 -22.45 2.14
C GLU A 69 3.16 -22.63 1.40
N ARG A 70 2.32 -21.59 1.37
CA ARG A 70 1.01 -21.69 0.71
C ARG A 70 1.14 -21.80 -0.79
N THR A 71 0.46 -22.79 -1.31
CA THR A 71 0.30 -22.98 -2.75
C THR A 71 -0.98 -22.30 -3.22
N TRP A 72 -1.09 -22.11 -4.54
CA TRP A 72 -2.35 -21.70 -5.14
C TRP A 72 -3.50 -22.65 -4.80
N GLY A 73 -3.25 -23.96 -4.67
CA GLY A 73 -4.29 -24.93 -4.27
C GLY A 73 -4.96 -24.58 -2.94
N VAL A 74 -4.16 -24.25 -1.91
CA VAL A 74 -4.68 -23.82 -0.60
C VAL A 74 -5.53 -22.56 -0.72
N VAL A 75 -5.16 -21.63 -1.60
CA VAL A 75 -5.93 -20.41 -1.87
C VAL A 75 -7.26 -20.74 -2.54
N MET A 76 -7.26 -21.63 -3.53
CA MET A 76 -8.49 -22.03 -4.25
C MET A 76 -9.48 -22.77 -3.34
N GLU A 77 -8.99 -23.67 -2.49
CA GLU A 77 -9.82 -24.36 -1.49
C GLU A 77 -10.44 -23.36 -0.50
N GLN A 78 -9.65 -22.40 0.00
CA GLN A 78 -10.19 -21.35 0.88
C GLN A 78 -11.21 -20.46 0.17
N MET A 79 -11.03 -20.20 -1.13
CA MET A 79 -11.97 -19.42 -1.92
C MET A 79 -13.30 -20.15 -2.12
N GLN A 80 -13.27 -21.45 -2.40
CA GLN A 80 -14.46 -22.31 -2.55
C GLN A 80 -15.19 -22.52 -1.20
N SER A 81 -14.48 -22.55 -0.08
CA SER A 81 -15.10 -22.74 1.25
C SER A 81 -15.85 -21.52 1.78
N ARG A 82 -15.71 -20.35 1.14
CA ARG A 82 -16.28 -19.07 1.59
C ARG A 82 -17.22 -18.47 0.52
N GLY A 83 -17.90 -17.38 0.86
CA GLY A 83 -18.79 -16.68 -0.07
C GLY A 83 -20.20 -17.30 -0.22
N LYS A 84 -20.98 -16.75 -1.16
CA LYS A 84 -22.35 -17.18 -1.46
C LYS A 84 -22.35 -18.47 -2.28
N GLU A 85 -23.39 -19.29 -2.14
CA GLU A 85 -23.55 -20.58 -2.82
C GLU A 85 -23.31 -20.49 -4.33
N SER A 86 -23.93 -19.51 -5.01
CA SER A 86 -23.74 -19.28 -6.45
C SER A 86 -22.29 -18.94 -6.86
N SER A 87 -21.47 -18.39 -5.95
CA SER A 87 -20.05 -18.17 -6.21
C SER A 87 -19.24 -19.45 -6.03
N ARG A 88 -19.64 -20.32 -5.08
CA ARG A 88 -18.98 -21.61 -4.85
C ARG A 88 -19.20 -22.57 -6.02
N GLU A 89 -20.45 -22.69 -6.48
CA GLU A 89 -20.80 -23.50 -7.67
C GLU A 89 -20.00 -23.06 -8.92
N ARG A 90 -19.77 -21.75 -9.06
CA ARG A 90 -18.95 -21.21 -10.14
C ARG A 90 -17.47 -21.58 -10.01
N TYR A 91 -16.95 -21.63 -8.79
CA TYR A 91 -15.56 -22.00 -8.56
C TYR A 91 -15.32 -23.50 -8.67
N GLU A 92 -16.30 -24.34 -8.31
CA GLU A 92 -16.22 -25.81 -8.49
C GLU A 92 -16.27 -26.24 -9.96
N SER A 93 -16.89 -25.46 -10.84
CA SER A 93 -17.01 -25.81 -12.27
C SER A 93 -15.80 -25.41 -13.12
N VAL A 94 -14.88 -24.60 -12.58
CA VAL A 94 -13.74 -24.03 -13.32
C VAL A 94 -12.40 -24.61 -12.89
N PHE A 95 -12.31 -25.18 -11.69
CA PHE A 95 -11.10 -25.75 -11.09
C PHE A 95 -11.31 -27.22 -10.75
#